data_AF-A0A662JQ43-F1
#
_entry.id   AF-A0A662JQ43-F1
#
_cell.length_a   1.000
_cell.length_b   1.000
_cell.length_c   1.000
_cell.angle_alpha   90.00
_cell.angle_beta   90.00
_cell.angle_gamma   90.00
#
_symmetry.space_group_name_H-M   'P 1'
#
loop_
_entity.id
_entity.type
_entity.pdbx_description
1 polymer ?
#
loop_
_entity_poly.entity_id
_entity_poly.type
_entity_poly.pdbx_seq_one_letter_code
_entity_poly.pdbx_strand_id
1 'polypeptide(L)'
;MRLKLLAIMGILISPLVIYAIYHAYLYWPVVIEGVVDHKTVLGVRDGVVFEILKVAPHGVWFKDKEVISFLGNASLDPYNFTLDGLIEVIKSRYDEVYCTISIRTRYGDPVNGLKPGETLGYIADIEYFDLFKLGSKVKVAITRASRVKIVKIIEIIGVDHLYEERKSSHNNTTFRV
;
A
#
# COMPACT_ATOMS: atom_id res chain seq x y z
N MET A 1 -23.80 50.46 13.17
CA MET A 1 -23.04 49.70 14.20
C MET A 1 -23.05 48.20 13.96
N ARG A 2 -24.22 47.57 13.74
CA ARG A 2 -24.36 46.11 13.52
C ARG A 2 -23.57 45.55 12.32
N LEU A 3 -23.56 46.25 11.18
CA LEU A 3 -22.84 45.79 9.97
C LEU A 3 -21.31 45.75 10.14
N LYS A 4 -20.74 46.75 10.83
CA LYS A 4 -19.30 46.80 11.12
C LYS A 4 -18.88 45.67 12.07
N LEU A 5 -19.72 45.34 13.03
CA LEU A 5 -19.49 44.27 14.00
C LEU A 5 -19.56 42.89 13.33
N LEU A 6 -20.50 42.68 12.41
CA LEU A 6 -20.56 41.48 11.56
C LEU A 6 -19.33 41.34 10.65
N ALA A 7 -18.85 42.44 10.06
CA ALA A 7 -17.66 42.41 9.22
C ALA A 7 -16.38 42.05 10.01
N ILE A 8 -16.21 42.62 11.21
CA ILE A 8 -15.07 42.29 12.10
C ILE A 8 -15.13 40.82 12.54
N MET A 9 -16.31 40.32 12.90
CA MET A 9 -16.50 38.89 13.23
C MET A 9 -16.20 37.98 12.04
N GLY A 10 -16.62 38.36 10.83
CA GLY A 10 -16.30 37.61 9.61
C GLY A 10 -14.80 37.52 9.33
N ILE A 11 -14.07 38.63 9.50
CA ILE A 11 -12.61 38.66 9.35
C ILE A 11 -11.94 37.76 10.39
N LEU A 12 -12.39 37.78 11.65
CA LEU A 12 -11.84 36.95 12.72
C LEU A 12 -12.12 35.45 12.51
N ILE A 13 -13.25 35.09 11.92
CA ILE A 13 -13.62 33.69 11.67
C ILE A 13 -12.95 33.17 10.39
N SER A 14 -12.61 34.03 9.43
CA SER A 14 -12.06 33.62 8.13
C SER A 14 -10.81 32.73 8.20
N PRO A 15 -9.79 32.96 9.08
CA PRO A 15 -8.63 32.09 9.16
C PRO A 15 -8.99 30.71 9.68
N LEU A 16 -9.97 30.63 10.61
CA LEU A 16 -10.44 29.35 11.14
C LEU A 16 -11.13 28.52 10.06
N VAL A 17 -11.94 29.15 9.21
CA VAL A 17 -12.59 28.49 8.08
C VAL A 17 -11.56 28.03 7.04
N ILE A 18 -10.59 28.88 6.70
CA ILE A 18 -9.51 28.52 5.77
C ILE A 18 -8.70 27.35 6.32
N TYR A 19 -8.36 27.38 7.61
CA TYR A 19 -7.65 26.30 8.29
C TYR A 19 -8.43 24.99 8.26
N ALA A 20 -9.75 25.04 8.54
CA ALA A 20 -10.61 23.86 8.49
C ALA A 20 -10.70 23.27 7.08
N ILE A 21 -10.85 24.10 6.05
CA ILE A 21 -10.86 23.66 4.64
C ILE A 21 -9.52 23.03 4.26
N TYR A 22 -8.41 23.64 4.67
CA TYR A 22 -7.07 23.13 4.39
C TYR A 22 -6.83 21.77 5.07
N HIS A 23 -7.24 21.64 6.33
CA HIS A 23 -7.19 20.36 7.05
C HIS A 23 -8.04 19.30 6.36
N ALA A 24 -9.28 19.61 6.00
CA ALA A 24 -10.13 18.68 5.26
C ALA A 24 -9.47 18.22 3.95
N TYR A 25 -8.84 19.14 3.20
CA TYR A 25 -8.11 18.82 1.98
C TYR A 25 -6.92 17.87 2.20
N LEU A 26 -6.17 18.06 3.30
CA LEU A 26 -5.01 17.23 3.63
C LEU A 26 -5.39 15.79 3.98
N TYR A 27 -6.49 15.61 4.72
CA TYR A 27 -6.95 14.30 5.22
C TYR A 27 -8.02 13.65 4.34
N TRP A 28 -8.47 14.31 3.27
CA TRP A 28 -9.38 13.70 2.30
C TRP A 28 -8.71 12.50 1.62
N PRO A 29 -9.33 11.31 1.64
CA PRO A 29 -8.73 10.11 1.10
C PRO A 29 -8.59 10.22 -0.42
N VAL A 30 -7.41 9.89 -0.93
CA VAL A 30 -7.16 9.69 -2.36
C VAL A 30 -7.00 8.21 -2.61
N VAL A 31 -7.76 7.69 -3.57
CA VAL A 31 -7.80 6.27 -3.86
C VAL A 31 -6.84 5.94 -4.98
N ILE A 32 -5.96 4.97 -4.71
CA ILE A 32 -5.00 4.42 -5.64
C ILE A 32 -5.48 3.03 -6.04
N GLU A 33 -5.63 2.84 -7.35
CA GLU A 33 -5.96 1.55 -7.96
C GLU A 33 -4.78 1.05 -8.77
N GLY A 34 -4.46 -0.24 -8.67
CA GLY A 34 -3.31 -0.79 -9.37
C GLY A 34 -3.10 -2.28 -9.15
N VAL A 35 -1.88 -2.73 -9.46
CA VAL A 35 -1.44 -4.12 -9.30
C VAL A 35 -0.19 -4.15 -8.44
N VAL A 36 -0.12 -5.12 -7.51
CA VAL A 36 1.07 -5.32 -6.67
C VAL A 36 2.20 -5.93 -7.51
N ASP A 37 3.28 -5.17 -7.69
CA ASP A 37 4.47 -5.64 -8.41
C ASP A 37 5.54 -6.19 -7.48
N HIS A 38 5.75 -5.57 -6.31
CA HIS A 38 6.77 -5.98 -5.35
C HIS A 38 6.27 -5.76 -3.93
N LYS A 39 6.87 -6.48 -2.98
CA LYS A 39 6.76 -6.19 -1.55
C LYS A 39 8.13 -6.19 -0.91
N THR A 40 8.31 -5.36 0.10
CA THR A 40 9.55 -5.30 0.87
C THR A 40 9.20 -5.20 2.34
N VAL A 41 9.93 -5.91 3.20
CA VAL A 41 9.86 -5.76 4.66
C VAL A 41 11.05 -4.92 5.09
N LEU A 42 10.77 -3.89 5.87
CA LEU A 42 11.74 -2.96 6.40
C LEU A 42 11.69 -3.01 7.92
N GLY A 43 12.86 -2.98 8.54
CA GLY A 43 13.03 -2.91 9.98
C GLY A 43 13.79 -1.64 10.35
N VAL A 44 13.45 -1.03 11.47
CA VAL A 44 14.20 0.08 12.05
C VAL A 44 14.96 -0.45 13.25
N ARG A 45 16.26 -0.17 13.32
CA ARG A 45 17.08 -0.44 14.50
C ARG A 45 17.99 0.75 14.74
N ASP A 46 18.00 1.28 15.95
CA ASP A 46 18.83 2.45 16.32
C ASP A 46 18.58 3.66 15.39
N GLY A 47 17.34 3.83 14.93
CA GLY A 47 16.94 4.90 14.00
C GLY A 47 17.38 4.70 12.53
N VAL A 48 18.00 3.57 12.20
CA VAL A 48 18.42 3.23 10.83
C VAL A 48 17.45 2.24 10.21
N VAL A 49 17.05 2.50 8.97
CA VAL A 49 16.15 1.63 8.20
C VAL A 49 16.95 0.56 7.45
N PHE A 50 16.61 -0.69 7.67
CA PHE A 50 17.19 -1.86 7.03
C PHE A 50 16.14 -2.58 6.20
N GLU A 51 16.50 -2.94 4.97
CA GLU A 51 15.71 -3.89 4.17
C GLU A 51 16.00 -5.30 4.68
N ILE A 52 14.96 -5.99 5.13
CA ILE A 52 15.05 -7.34 5.68
C ILE A 52 14.87 -8.36 4.57
N LEU A 53 13.78 -8.23 3.80
CA LEU A 53 13.49 -9.06 2.65
C LEU A 53 12.72 -8.31 1.58
N LYS A 54 12.78 -8.82 0.35
CA LYS A 54 12.07 -8.33 -0.81
C LYS A 54 11.48 -9.50 -1.61
N VAL A 55 10.21 -9.37 -1.96
CA VAL A 55 9.45 -10.31 -2.79
C VAL A 55 9.14 -9.62 -4.11
N ALA A 56 9.55 -10.24 -5.22
CA ALA A 56 9.29 -9.76 -6.58
C ALA A 56 8.99 -10.94 -7.52
N PRO A 57 8.51 -10.70 -8.75
CA PRO A 57 8.12 -11.77 -9.67
C PRO A 57 9.26 -12.74 -10.02
N HIS A 58 10.51 -12.31 -9.85
CA HIS A 58 11.72 -13.07 -10.14
C HIS A 58 12.33 -13.76 -8.90
N GLY A 59 11.74 -13.61 -7.72
CA GLY A 59 12.18 -14.32 -6.51
C GLY A 59 11.93 -13.60 -5.19
N VAL A 60 12.33 -14.27 -4.12
CA VAL A 60 12.36 -13.75 -2.75
C VAL A 60 13.83 -13.61 -2.33
N TRP A 61 14.27 -12.40 -2.00
CA TRP A 61 15.60 -12.15 -1.47
C TRP A 61 15.53 -11.71 -0.02
N PHE A 62 16.40 -12.28 0.78
CA PHE A 62 16.64 -11.85 2.14
C PHE A 62 17.97 -11.11 2.18
N LYS A 63 17.96 -9.92 2.78
CA LYS A 63 19.16 -9.12 3.01
C LYS A 63 19.69 -9.29 4.42
N ASP A 64 18.80 -9.54 5.38
CA ASP A 64 19.19 -9.89 6.75
C ASP A 64 19.51 -11.40 6.85
N LYS A 65 20.81 -11.72 6.95
CA LYS A 65 21.31 -13.10 7.06
C LYS A 65 20.85 -13.81 8.33
N GLU A 66 20.56 -13.07 9.39
CA GLU A 66 20.13 -13.68 10.64
C GLU A 66 18.67 -14.12 10.53
N VAL A 67 17.82 -13.35 9.83
CA VAL A 67 16.43 -13.75 9.54
C VAL A 67 16.39 -14.98 8.62
N ILE A 68 17.33 -15.13 7.69
CA ILE A 68 17.42 -16.30 6.79
C ILE A 68 17.50 -17.61 7.57
N SER A 69 18.22 -17.64 8.70
CA SER A 69 18.38 -18.85 9.50
C SER A 69 17.06 -19.39 10.08
N PHE A 70 16.01 -18.56 10.13
CA PHE A 70 14.68 -18.94 10.63
C PHE A 70 13.72 -19.37 9.52
N LEU A 71 14.12 -19.34 8.25
CA LEU A 71 13.26 -19.72 7.13
C LEU A 71 12.85 -21.19 7.14
N GLY A 72 13.65 -22.08 7.74
CA GLY A 72 13.37 -23.51 7.75
C GLY A 72 13.04 -24.04 6.34
N ASN A 73 11.84 -24.60 6.18
CA ASN A 73 11.31 -25.12 4.90
C ASN A 73 10.30 -24.17 4.22
N ALA A 74 10.34 -22.86 4.51
CA ALA A 74 9.42 -21.90 3.91
C ALA A 74 9.51 -21.92 2.38
N SER A 75 8.35 -21.89 1.71
CA SER A 75 8.28 -21.77 0.26
C SER A 75 8.87 -20.44 -0.17
N LEU A 76 9.82 -20.47 -1.11
CA LEU A 76 10.39 -19.27 -1.74
C LEU A 76 9.70 -18.93 -3.07
N ASP A 77 8.50 -19.49 -3.31
CA ASP A 77 7.66 -19.08 -4.43
C ASP A 77 7.14 -17.65 -4.19
N PRO A 78 7.55 -16.67 -5.00
CA PRO A 78 7.19 -15.27 -4.76
C PRO A 78 5.69 -14.98 -4.84
N TYR A 79 4.89 -15.81 -5.52
CA TYR A 79 3.44 -15.62 -5.61
C TYR A 79 2.68 -16.19 -4.40
N ASN A 80 3.32 -17.08 -3.64
CA ASN A 80 2.74 -17.75 -2.48
C ASN A 80 3.52 -17.52 -1.18
N PHE A 81 4.57 -16.69 -1.20
CA PHE A 81 5.40 -16.40 -0.04
C PHE A 81 4.59 -15.68 1.06
N THR A 82 4.66 -16.20 2.28
CA THR A 82 4.07 -15.60 3.48
C THR A 82 5.11 -15.30 4.55
N LEU A 83 4.79 -14.35 5.44
CA LEU A 83 5.61 -14.00 6.61
C LEU A 83 5.29 -14.84 7.86
N ASP A 84 4.36 -15.79 7.75
CA ASP A 84 3.96 -16.66 8.85
C ASP A 84 5.18 -17.34 9.49
N GLY A 85 5.27 -17.25 10.81
CA GLY A 85 6.38 -17.80 11.59
C GLY A 85 7.68 -16.96 11.57
N LEU A 86 7.83 -16.00 10.66
CA LEU A 86 8.98 -15.07 10.62
C LEU A 86 8.69 -13.74 11.30
N ILE A 87 7.42 -13.33 11.36
CA ILE A 87 7.02 -12.00 11.84
C ILE A 87 7.46 -11.73 13.29
N GLU A 88 7.36 -12.73 14.18
CA GLU A 88 7.74 -12.59 15.59
C GLU A 88 9.26 -12.46 15.74
N VAL A 89 10.02 -13.25 14.97
CA VAL A 89 11.48 -13.18 14.96
C VAL A 89 11.93 -11.80 14.49
N ILE A 90 11.32 -11.30 13.41
CA ILE A 90 11.64 -9.97 12.88
C ILE A 90 11.29 -8.89 13.92
N LYS A 91 10.09 -8.91 14.50
CA LYS A 91 9.67 -7.94 15.53
C LYS A 91 10.52 -7.98 16.79
N SER A 92 11.10 -9.11 17.16
CA SER A 92 11.99 -9.21 18.32
C SER A 92 13.36 -8.54 18.12
N ARG A 93 13.73 -8.25 16.87
CA ARG A 93 15.07 -7.81 16.46
C ARG A 93 15.12 -6.35 16.02
N TYR A 94 13.98 -5.73 15.79
CA TYR A 94 13.86 -4.38 15.25
C TYR A 94 12.89 -3.59 16.12
N ASP A 95 13.20 -2.32 16.35
CA ASP A 95 12.38 -1.41 17.16
C ASP A 95 11.01 -1.18 16.50
N GLU A 96 11.03 -1.08 15.16
CA GLU A 96 9.84 -0.96 14.33
C GLU A 96 9.97 -1.84 13.09
N VAL A 97 8.85 -2.38 12.62
CA VAL A 97 8.79 -3.21 11.41
C VAL A 97 7.57 -2.81 10.60
N TYR A 98 7.77 -2.55 9.32
CA TYR A 98 6.70 -2.23 8.39
C TYR A 98 7.01 -2.84 7.02
N CYS A 99 6.04 -2.79 6.11
CA CYS A 99 6.25 -3.22 4.75
C CYS A 99 6.00 -2.08 3.76
N THR A 100 6.63 -2.16 2.60
CA THR A 100 6.28 -1.34 1.45
C THR A 100 5.71 -2.23 0.37
N ILE A 101 4.54 -1.86 -0.15
CA ILE A 101 3.85 -2.51 -1.24
C ILE A 101 4.03 -1.66 -2.49
N SER A 102 4.79 -2.16 -3.46
CA SER A 102 4.98 -1.48 -4.74
C SER A 102 3.78 -1.72 -5.63
N ILE A 103 2.98 -0.68 -5.86
CA ILE A 103 1.77 -0.75 -6.67
C ILE A 103 2.02 -0.04 -7.99
N ARG A 104 1.89 -0.79 -9.09
CA ARG A 104 1.81 -0.22 -10.44
C ARG A 104 0.41 0.36 -10.64
N THR A 105 0.33 1.68 -10.71
CA THR A 105 -0.95 2.38 -10.73
C THR A 105 -1.68 2.19 -12.06
N ARG A 106 -3.00 2.00 -12.01
CA ARG A 106 -3.84 1.90 -13.21
C ARG A 106 -4.17 3.27 -13.79
N TYR A 107 -4.40 4.25 -12.92
CA TYR A 107 -4.83 5.60 -13.29
C TYR A 107 -3.84 6.69 -12.88
N GLY A 108 -2.68 6.32 -12.33
CA GLY A 108 -1.73 7.25 -11.72
C GLY A 108 -1.98 7.46 -10.23
N ASP A 109 -1.15 8.31 -9.63
CA ASP A 109 -1.31 8.82 -8.26
C ASP A 109 -1.16 10.35 -8.30
N PRO A 110 -2.26 11.11 -8.19
CA PRO A 110 -2.21 12.56 -8.27
C PRO A 110 -1.53 13.23 -7.06
N VAL A 111 -1.38 12.52 -5.93
CA VAL A 111 -0.72 13.06 -4.74
C VAL A 111 0.80 13.02 -4.89
N ASN A 112 1.31 11.99 -5.55
CA ASN A 112 2.75 11.79 -5.79
C ASN A 112 3.18 12.09 -7.24
N GLY A 113 2.24 12.50 -8.10
CA GLY A 113 2.52 12.89 -9.49
C GLY A 113 2.79 11.70 -10.43
N LEU A 114 2.31 10.50 -10.10
CA LEU A 114 2.49 9.32 -10.95
C LEU A 114 1.48 9.32 -12.10
N LYS A 115 1.97 8.92 -13.26
CA LYS A 115 1.18 8.62 -14.46
C LYS A 115 0.67 7.17 -14.43
N PRO A 116 -0.38 6.85 -15.20
CA PRO A 116 -0.82 5.47 -15.41
C PRO A 116 0.35 4.56 -15.82
N GLY A 117 0.46 3.40 -15.16
CA GLY A 117 1.52 2.42 -15.38
C GLY A 117 2.81 2.66 -14.61
N GLU A 118 2.97 3.79 -13.92
CA GLU A 118 4.11 4.02 -13.02
C GLU A 118 3.87 3.35 -11.67
N THR A 119 4.98 3.02 -10.98
CA THR A 119 4.99 2.24 -9.74
C THR A 119 5.58 3.04 -8.59
N LEU A 120 4.92 2.99 -7.43
CA LEU A 120 5.41 3.56 -6.17
C LEU A 120 5.29 2.54 -5.04
N GLY A 121 6.24 2.55 -4.11
CA GLY A 121 6.19 1.79 -2.86
C GLY A 121 5.37 2.52 -1.80
N TYR A 122 4.25 1.94 -1.39
CA TYR A 122 3.40 2.48 -0.33
C TYR A 122 3.63 1.74 0.98
N ILE A 123 3.76 2.48 2.08
CA ILE A 123 3.97 1.94 3.42
C ILE A 123 2.67 1.36 3.95
N ALA A 124 2.73 0.12 4.45
CA ALA A 124 1.65 -0.54 5.16
C ALA A 124 2.21 -1.21 6.42
N ASP A 125 1.33 -1.42 7.40
CA ASP A 125 1.67 -2.18 8.59
C ASP A 125 2.01 -3.63 8.18
N ILE A 126 2.95 -4.24 8.91
CA ILE A 126 3.54 -5.53 8.54
C ILE A 126 2.49 -6.66 8.53
N GLU A 127 1.43 -6.54 9.33
CA GLU A 127 0.31 -7.47 9.41
C GLU A 127 -0.47 -7.59 8.08
N TYR A 128 -0.37 -6.59 7.21
CA TYR A 128 -1.04 -6.62 5.91
C TYR A 128 -0.18 -7.23 4.81
N PHE A 129 1.08 -7.58 5.09
CA PHE A 129 2.02 -8.07 4.07
C PHE A 129 1.47 -9.28 3.29
N ASP A 130 0.87 -10.24 3.99
CA ASP A 130 0.35 -11.48 3.38
C ASP A 130 -0.94 -11.27 2.59
N LEU A 131 -1.69 -10.21 2.89
CA LEU A 131 -2.88 -9.82 2.10
C LEU A 131 -2.49 -9.34 0.71
N PHE A 132 -1.39 -8.61 0.58
CA PHE A 132 -0.92 -8.05 -0.68
C PHE A 132 -0.14 -9.08 -1.51
N LYS A 133 -0.80 -10.09 -2.08
CA LYS A 133 -0.09 -11.04 -2.97
C LYS A 133 0.42 -10.36 -4.25
N LEU A 134 1.55 -10.82 -4.79
CA LEU A 134 2.05 -10.34 -6.09
C LEU A 134 1.00 -10.58 -7.18
N GLY A 135 0.85 -9.61 -8.08
CA GLY A 135 -0.11 -9.66 -9.19
C GLY A 135 -1.56 -9.37 -8.80
N SER A 136 -1.90 -9.28 -7.50
CA SER A 136 -3.24 -8.91 -7.05
C SER A 136 -3.60 -7.50 -7.50
N LYS A 137 -4.86 -7.32 -7.91
CA LYS A 137 -5.43 -5.99 -8.12
C LYS A 137 -5.81 -5.41 -6.77
N VAL A 138 -5.49 -4.14 -6.56
CA VAL A 138 -5.70 -3.48 -5.27
C VAL A 138 -6.32 -2.11 -5.44
N LYS A 139 -7.13 -1.74 -4.46
CA LYS A 139 -7.66 -0.40 -4.26
C LYS A 139 -7.37 0.01 -2.82
N VAL A 140 -6.57 1.06 -2.65
CA VAL A 140 -6.11 1.53 -1.34
C VAL A 140 -6.30 3.03 -1.24
N ALA A 141 -6.49 3.55 -0.03
CA ALA A 141 -6.54 4.99 0.20
C ALA A 141 -5.27 5.47 0.88
N ILE A 142 -4.78 6.62 0.42
CA ILE A 142 -3.75 7.44 1.04
C ILE A 142 -4.32 8.82 1.37
N THR A 143 -3.55 9.68 2.03
CA THR A 143 -3.92 11.08 2.27
C THR A 143 -2.83 12.01 1.77
N ARG A 144 -3.13 13.30 1.58
CA ARG A 144 -2.10 14.29 1.23
C ARG A 144 -1.17 14.59 2.41
N ALA A 145 -1.67 14.43 3.64
CA ALA A 145 -0.87 14.48 4.86
C ALA A 145 0.13 13.32 4.95
N SER A 146 -0.24 12.13 4.48
CA SER A 146 0.64 10.95 4.46
C SER A 146 0.61 10.30 3.08
N ARG A 147 1.44 10.86 2.18
CA ARG A 147 1.38 10.58 0.74
C ARG A 147 1.74 9.15 0.35
N VAL A 148 2.47 8.45 1.20
CA VAL A 148 2.95 7.08 0.91
C VAL A 148 2.38 6.05 1.86
N LYS A 149 1.71 6.44 2.96
CA LYS A 149 1.12 5.47 3.90
C LYS A 149 -0.28 5.09 3.45
N ILE A 150 -0.52 3.79 3.32
CA ILE A 150 -1.86 3.24 3.14
C ILE A 150 -2.63 3.46 4.45
N VAL A 151 -3.65 4.30 4.41
CA VAL A 151 -4.53 4.57 5.56
C VAL A 151 -5.76 3.68 5.58
N LYS A 152 -6.11 3.08 4.43
CA LYS A 152 -7.23 2.15 4.30
C LYS A 152 -7.04 1.21 3.13
N ILE A 153 -7.30 -0.07 3.35
CA ILE A 153 -7.47 -1.07 2.30
C ILE A 153 -8.95 -1.05 1.90
N ILE A 154 -9.24 -0.76 0.63
CA ILE A 154 -10.63 -0.74 0.11
C ILE A 154 -10.95 -2.09 -0.51
N GLU A 155 -10.04 -2.63 -1.31
CA GLU A 155 -10.25 -3.87 -2.05
C GLU A 155 -8.91 -4.55 -2.38
N ILE A 156 -8.88 -5.87 -2.30
CA ILE A 156 -7.79 -6.72 -2.80
C ILE A 156 -8.43 -7.90 -3.52
N ILE A 157 -8.15 -8.04 -4.82
CA ILE A 157 -8.60 -9.16 -5.64
C ILE A 157 -7.38 -10.01 -5.98
N GLY A 158 -7.34 -11.23 -5.44
CA GLY A 158 -6.29 -12.21 -5.70
C GLY A 158 -6.23 -12.67 -7.15
N VAL A 159 -5.05 -13.14 -7.57
CA VAL A 159 -4.80 -13.62 -8.95
C VAL A 159 -5.66 -14.85 -9.31
N ASP A 160 -6.03 -15.67 -8.32
CA ASP A 160 -6.85 -16.87 -8.53
C ASP A 160 -8.24 -16.56 -9.13
N HIS A 161 -8.84 -15.43 -8.75
CA HIS A 161 -10.13 -14.99 -9.30
C HIS A 161 -10.03 -14.54 -10.77
N LEU A 162 -8.86 -14.08 -11.22
CA LEU A 162 -8.65 -13.64 -12.61
C LEU A 162 -8.52 -14.82 -13.58
N TYR A 163 -8.08 -15.99 -13.10
CA TYR A 163 -8.06 -17.22 -13.89
C TYR A 163 -9.48 -17.78 -14.11
N GLU A 164 -10.37 -17.68 -13.12
CA GLU A 164 -11.77 -18.09 -13.26
C GLU A 164 -12.57 -17.16 -14.17
N GLU A 165 -12.37 -15.85 -14.07
CA GLU A 165 -13.01 -14.85 -14.94
C GLU A 165 -12.63 -15.05 -16.42
N ARG A 166 -11.35 -15.37 -16.70
CA ARG A 166 -10.90 -15.71 -18.07
C ARG A 166 -11.48 -17.01 -18.59
N LYS A 167 -11.64 -18.06 -17.76
CA LYS A 167 -12.30 -19.31 -18.18
C LYS A 167 -13.78 -19.09 -18.50
N SER A 168 -14.48 -18.29 -17.70
CA SER A 168 -15.90 -17.97 -17.92
C SER A 168 -16.11 -17.17 -19.21
N SER A 169 -15.24 -16.18 -19.48
CA SER A 169 -15.28 -15.42 -20.73
C SER A 169 -14.91 -16.26 -21.96
N HIS A 170 -14.01 -17.25 -21.85
CA HIS A 170 -13.64 -18.11 -22.97
C HIS A 170 -14.73 -19.13 -23.31
N ASN A 171 -15.43 -19.68 -22.30
CA ASN A 171 -16.50 -20.65 -22.52
C ASN A 171 -17.78 -20.04 -23.13
N ASN A 172 -18.00 -18.73 -22.98
CA ASN A 172 -19.12 -18.02 -23.59
C ASN A 172 -18.90 -17.65 -25.08
N THR A 173 -17.74 -17.98 -25.66
CA THR A 173 -17.43 -17.66 -27.06
C THR A 173 -17.39 -18.91 -27.97
N THR A 174 -18.00 -20.01 -27.52
CA THR A 174 -18.13 -21.22 -28.35
C THR A 174 -19.37 -21.08 -29.25
N PHE A 175 -19.11 -20.65 -30.48
CA PHE A 175 -19.95 -20.65 -31.68
C PHE A 175 -21.26 -21.46 -31.62
N ARG A 176 -22.38 -20.76 -31.78
CA ARG A 176 -23.54 -21.31 -32.50
C ARG A 176 -23.17 -21.36 -33.98
N VAL A 177 -22.92 -22.57 -34.49
CA VAL A 177 -23.07 -22.90 -35.92
C VAL A 177 -24.52 -23.33 -36.13
#